data_AF-A0A661UHG0-F1
#
_entry.id   AF-A0A661UHG0-F1
#
_cell.length_a   1.000
_cell.length_b   1.000
_cell.length_c   1.000
_cell.angle_alpha   90.00
_cell.angle_beta   90.00
_cell.angle_gamma   90.00
#
_symmetry.space_group_name_H-M   'P 1'
#
loop_
_entity.id
_entity.type
_entity.pdbx_description
1 polymer ?
#
loop_
_entity_poly.entity_id
_entity_poly.type
_entity_poly.pdbx_seq_one_letter_code
_entity_poly.pdbx_strand_id
1 'polypeptide(L)'
;MKKLNKTINEKKLGLMIVFSVFMLCSVYAVDYLYEDFSSGNFPPEGWTIDQHSPNWSVSESNNAGGIAPEIKMSWTPQFNGTTRFISPPIDLTGSQNVVVEFNQNVDHYGGFYTL
;
A
#
# COMPACT_ATOMS: atom_id res chain seq x y z
N MET A 1 51.03 5.22 32.12
CA MET A 1 50.50 4.18 31.19
C MET A 1 49.03 3.81 31.46
N LYS A 2 48.59 3.49 32.68
CA LYS A 2 47.17 3.11 32.98
C LYS A 2 46.11 4.16 32.58
N LYS A 3 46.36 5.45 32.81
CA LYS A 3 45.42 6.56 32.48
C LYS A 3 45.18 6.69 30.97
N LEU A 4 46.23 6.54 30.16
CA LEU A 4 46.15 6.62 28.71
C LEU A 4 45.31 5.47 28.12
N ASN A 5 45.52 4.24 28.59
CA ASN A 5 44.77 3.08 28.13
C ASN A 5 43.27 3.18 28.47
N LYS A 6 42.93 3.74 29.65
CA LYS A 6 41.54 4.01 30.03
C LYS A 6 40.86 4.98 29.05
N THR A 7 41.51 6.12 28.77
CA THR A 7 40.97 7.13 27.84
C THR A 7 40.84 6.60 26.41
N ILE A 8 41.77 5.75 25.95
CA ILE A 8 41.66 5.12 24.62
C ILE A 8 40.46 4.17 24.56
N ASN A 9 40.23 3.39 25.62
CA ASN A 9 39.11 2.44 25.67
C ASN A 9 37.74 3.15 25.73
N GLU A 10 37.63 4.27 26.46
CA GLU A 10 36.41 5.09 26.50
C GLU A 10 36.09 5.69 25.13
N LYS A 11 37.10 6.18 24.40
CA LYS A 11 36.92 6.70 23.02
C LYS A 11 36.52 5.60 22.03
N LYS A 12 37.13 4.41 22.13
CA LYS A 12 36.77 3.24 21.31
C LYS A 12 35.34 2.79 21.59
N LEU A 13 34.94 2.74 22.86
CA LEU A 13 33.58 2.41 23.26
C LEU A 13 32.58 3.45 22.72
N GLY A 14 32.89 4.74 22.81
CA GLY A 14 32.07 5.80 22.23
C GLY A 14 31.93 5.67 20.71
N LEU A 15 33.01 5.38 20.00
CA LEU A 15 32.99 5.15 18.54
C LEU A 15 32.15 3.92 18.16
N MET A 16 32.27 2.82 18.91
CA MET A 16 31.46 1.62 18.69
C MET A 16 29.97 1.86 18.95
N ILE A 17 29.62 2.65 19.97
CA ILE A 17 28.23 3.03 20.24
C ILE A 17 27.68 3.90 19.10
N VAL A 18 28.43 4.90 18.63
CA VAL A 18 28.00 5.76 17.50
C VAL A 18 27.79 4.94 16.23
N PHE A 19 28.72 4.03 15.90
CA PHE A 19 28.60 3.14 14.74
C PHE A 19 27.40 2.18 14.85
N SER A 20 27.13 1.65 16.06
CA SER A 20 26.00 0.76 16.30
C SER A 20 24.66 1.50 16.21
N VAL A 21 24.58 2.73 16.71
CA VAL A 21 23.39 3.59 16.58
C VAL A 21 23.15 3.99 15.13
N PHE A 22 24.21 4.20 14.34
CA PHE A 22 24.11 4.50 12.91
C PHE A 22 23.63 3.31 12.07
N MET A 23 24.02 2.08 12.45
CA MET A 23 23.51 0.84 11.83
C MET A 23 22.05 0.52 12.19
N LEU A 24 21.53 1.10 13.28
CA LEU A 24 20.15 0.94 13.72
C LEU A 24 19.18 1.93 13.03
N CYS A 25 19.65 2.77 12.11
CA CYS A 25 18.81 3.64 11.28
C CYS A 25 18.00 2.80 10.26
N SER A 26 16.93 2.24 10.80
CA SER A 26 15.58 2.00 10.26
C SER A 26 15.42 1.72 8.77
N VAL A 27 14.84 0.54 8.49
CA VAL A 27 14.00 0.34 7.32
C VAL A 27 12.76 1.22 7.49
N TYR A 28 12.64 2.28 6.69
CA TYR A 28 11.40 3.04 6.62
C TYR A 28 10.56 2.47 5.48
N ALA A 29 9.33 2.06 5.77
CA ALA A 29 8.34 1.82 4.73
C ALA A 29 7.89 3.18 4.20
N VAL A 30 7.86 3.32 2.87
CA VAL A 30 7.34 4.50 2.19
C VAL A 30 5.97 4.13 1.64
N ASP A 31 4.96 4.92 1.97
CA ASP A 31 3.63 4.80 1.37
C ASP A 31 3.65 5.53 0.03
N TYR A 32 3.59 4.76 -1.05
CA TYR A 32 3.62 5.29 -2.41
C TYR A 32 2.25 5.72 -2.93
N LEU A 33 1.19 5.06 -2.45
CA LEU A 33 -0.18 5.30 -2.85
C LEU A 33 -1.10 4.93 -1.69
N TYR A 34 -2.02 5.82 -1.38
CA TYR A 34 -3.13 5.58 -0.45
C TYR A 34 -4.40 6.10 -1.11
N GLU A 35 -5.45 5.29 -1.12
CA GLU A 35 -6.74 5.64 -1.69
C GLU A 35 -7.85 5.05 -0.80
N ASP A 36 -8.75 5.92 -0.34
CA ASP A 36 -9.92 5.54 0.47
C ASP A 36 -11.26 5.83 -0.23
N PHE A 37 -11.21 6.29 -1.48
CA PHE A 37 -12.33 6.59 -2.36
C PHE A 37 -13.29 7.69 -1.83
N SER A 38 -12.91 8.44 -0.78
CA SER A 38 -13.75 9.44 -0.13
C SER A 38 -13.73 10.83 -0.79
N SER A 39 -12.89 11.03 -1.81
CA SER A 39 -12.68 12.33 -2.46
C SER A 39 -13.89 12.89 -3.21
N GLY A 40 -14.89 12.05 -3.50
CA GLY A 40 -16.08 12.41 -4.28
C GLY A 40 -15.86 12.41 -5.80
N ASN A 41 -14.62 12.21 -6.27
CA ASN A 41 -14.31 12.00 -7.69
C ASN A 41 -14.27 10.51 -8.01
N PHE A 42 -14.84 10.13 -9.16
CA PHE A 42 -14.79 8.74 -9.63
C PHE A 42 -14.53 8.65 -11.14
N PRO A 43 -13.42 8.03 -11.59
CA PRO A 43 -12.33 7.51 -10.78
C PRO A 43 -11.63 8.61 -9.95
N PRO A 44 -10.91 8.28 -8.86
CA PRO A 44 -10.01 9.22 -8.22
C PRO A 44 -8.94 9.74 -9.18
N GLU A 45 -8.26 10.82 -8.81
CA GLU A 45 -7.30 11.48 -9.70
C GLU A 45 -6.18 10.52 -10.18
N GLY A 46 -5.96 10.49 -11.49
CA GLY A 46 -4.95 9.62 -12.13
C GLY A 46 -5.34 8.14 -12.24
N TRP A 47 -6.42 7.69 -11.60
CA TRP A 47 -6.96 6.35 -11.80
C TRP A 47 -7.71 6.26 -13.12
N THR A 48 -7.71 5.08 -13.73
CA THR A 48 -8.39 4.83 -15.00
C THR A 48 -9.15 3.52 -14.97
N ILE A 49 -10.17 3.40 -15.84
CA ILE A 49 -10.90 2.16 -16.04
C ILE A 49 -10.65 1.68 -17.46
N ASP A 50 -10.13 0.47 -17.58
CA ASP A 50 -10.02 -0.24 -18.87
C ASP A 50 -11.27 -1.08 -19.08
N GLN A 51 -12.08 -0.70 -20.06
CA GLN A 51 -13.37 -1.30 -20.46
C GLN A 51 -14.46 -1.29 -19.37
N HIS A 52 -15.73 -1.32 -19.79
CA HIS A 52 -16.88 -1.52 -18.88
C HIS A 52 -16.95 -0.56 -17.67
N SER A 53 -16.56 0.71 -17.86
CA SER A 53 -16.68 1.75 -16.82
C SER A 53 -18.04 1.83 -16.12
N PRO A 54 -19.20 1.63 -16.78
CA PRO A 54 -20.50 1.63 -16.10
C PRO A 54 -20.68 0.57 -15.00
N ASN A 55 -19.82 -0.46 -14.96
CA ASN A 55 -19.85 -1.50 -13.95
C ASN A 55 -19.09 -1.12 -12.68
N TRP A 56 -18.25 -0.10 -12.74
CA TRP A 56 -17.46 0.36 -11.60
C TRP A 56 -18.14 1.56 -10.95
N SER A 57 -18.14 1.58 -9.62
CA SER A 57 -18.75 2.65 -8.84
C SER A 57 -18.11 2.75 -7.47
N VAL A 58 -18.39 3.85 -6.77
CA VAL A 58 -18.17 3.99 -5.32
C VAL A 58 -19.41 3.46 -4.59
N SER A 59 -19.20 2.77 -3.46
CA SER A 59 -20.23 2.24 -2.59
C SER A 59 -20.05 2.79 -1.18
N GLU A 60 -21.10 3.35 -0.58
CA GLU A 60 -21.11 3.87 0.80
C GLU A 60 -21.21 2.76 1.87
N SER A 61 -20.73 1.56 1.54
CA SER A 61 -20.71 0.38 2.41
C SER A 61 -19.30 0.15 2.95
N ASN A 62 -19.20 -0.81 3.87
CA ASN A 62 -17.94 -1.30 4.41
C ASN A 62 -17.83 -2.83 4.27
N ASN A 63 -18.39 -3.40 3.19
CA ASN A 63 -18.50 -4.85 3.03
C ASN A 63 -17.14 -5.52 2.84
N ALA A 64 -16.16 -4.82 2.27
CA ALA A 64 -14.78 -5.28 2.18
C ALA A 64 -14.10 -5.36 3.56
N GLY A 65 -14.65 -4.73 4.61
CA GLY A 65 -14.09 -4.72 5.97
C GLY A 65 -13.29 -3.46 6.33
N GLY A 66 -13.32 -2.43 5.47
CA GLY A 66 -12.71 -1.12 5.72
C GLY A 66 -13.66 -0.06 6.28
N ILE A 67 -13.37 1.20 6.02
CA ILE A 67 -14.26 2.35 6.28
C ILE A 67 -14.91 2.73 4.94
N ALA A 68 -16.19 3.10 4.96
CA ALA A 68 -16.86 3.61 3.77
C ALA A 68 -16.26 4.98 3.33
N PRO A 69 -16.15 5.25 2.03
CA PRO A 69 -16.66 4.41 0.93
C PRO A 69 -15.65 3.39 0.40
N GLU A 70 -16.13 2.43 -0.40
CA GLU A 70 -15.31 1.40 -1.05
C GLU A 70 -15.60 1.33 -2.56
N ILE A 71 -14.60 0.94 -3.36
CA ILE A 71 -14.82 0.67 -4.78
C ILE A 71 -15.59 -0.64 -4.98
N LYS A 72 -16.53 -0.63 -5.93
CA LYS A 72 -17.36 -1.78 -6.27
C LYS A 72 -17.40 -2.03 -7.77
N MET A 73 -17.15 -3.28 -8.16
CA MET A 73 -17.48 -3.80 -9.49
C MET A 73 -18.83 -4.54 -9.43
N SER A 74 -19.76 -4.13 -10.28
CA SER A 74 -21.10 -4.67 -10.41
C SER A 74 -21.20 -5.60 -11.61
N TRP A 75 -21.95 -6.70 -11.49
CA TRP A 75 -22.26 -7.58 -12.62
C TRP A 75 -23.17 -6.94 -13.66
N THR A 76 -23.87 -5.84 -13.31
CA THR A 76 -24.75 -5.09 -14.21
C THR A 76 -24.14 -3.72 -14.58
N PRO A 77 -24.18 -3.30 -15.87
CA PRO A 77 -24.72 -4.03 -17.02
C PRO A 77 -23.90 -5.29 -17.36
N GLN A 78 -24.56 -6.36 -17.78
CA GLN A 78 -23.87 -7.61 -18.09
C GLN A 78 -22.91 -7.43 -19.26
N PHE A 79 -21.69 -7.94 -19.11
CA PHE A 79 -20.69 -7.98 -20.17
C PHE A 79 -19.92 -9.30 -20.17
N ASN A 80 -19.26 -9.59 -21.29
CA ASN A 80 -18.26 -10.65 -21.40
C ASN A 80 -16.91 -9.99 -21.65
N GLY A 81 -15.89 -10.40 -20.91
CA GLY A 81 -14.53 -9.88 -21.07
C GLY A 81 -13.87 -9.57 -19.74
N THR A 82 -12.82 -8.76 -19.80
CA THR A 82 -12.07 -8.30 -18.62
C THR A 82 -12.19 -6.79 -18.52
N THR A 83 -12.39 -6.30 -17.31
CA THR A 83 -12.31 -4.89 -16.95
C THR A 83 -11.31 -4.71 -15.84
N ARG A 84 -10.66 -3.54 -15.76
CA ARG A 84 -9.65 -3.24 -14.75
C ARG A 84 -9.86 -1.83 -14.21
N PHE A 85 -9.73 -1.69 -12.90
CA PHE A 85 -9.57 -0.40 -12.24
C PHE A 85 -8.08 -0.21 -11.95
N ILE A 86 -7.46 0.79 -12.57
CA ILE A 86 -6.00 0.91 -12.71
C ILE A 86 -5.54 2.14 -11.95
N SER A 87 -4.58 1.97 -11.04
CA SER A 87 -3.96 3.07 -10.30
C SER A 87 -3.15 4.00 -11.20
N PRO A 88 -2.84 5.22 -10.72
CA PRO A 88 -1.79 6.02 -11.33
C PRO A 88 -0.47 5.22 -11.39
N PRO A 89 0.44 5.55 -12.32
CA PRO A 89 1.78 4.98 -12.33
C PRO A 89 2.53 5.41 -11.06
N ILE A 90 3.15 4.43 -10.41
CA ILE A 90 3.95 4.63 -9.20
C ILE A 90 5.43 4.46 -9.55
N ASP A 91 6.26 5.46 -9.23
CA ASP A 91 7.71 5.33 -9.35
C ASP A 91 8.29 4.57 -8.15
N LEU A 92 8.76 3.36 -8.43
CA LEU A 92 9.35 2.46 -7.44
C LEU A 92 10.89 2.48 -7.48
N THR A 93 11.51 3.46 -8.15
CA THR A 93 12.96 3.56 -8.26
C THR A 93 13.62 3.54 -6.88
N GLY A 94 14.54 2.59 -6.67
CA GLY A 94 15.23 2.40 -5.40
C GLY A 94 14.48 1.51 -4.39
N SER A 95 13.24 1.12 -4.67
CA SER A 95 12.50 0.13 -3.86
C SER A 95 12.99 -1.27 -4.16
N GLN A 96 13.36 -2.02 -3.11
CA GLN A 96 13.73 -3.43 -3.24
C GLN A 96 12.55 -4.37 -3.01
N ASN A 97 11.59 -3.94 -2.21
CA ASN A 97 10.37 -4.68 -1.88
C ASN A 97 9.19 -3.72 -1.95
N VAL A 98 8.07 -4.20 -2.47
CA VAL A 98 6.81 -3.46 -2.54
C VAL A 98 5.72 -4.36 -1.99
N VAL A 99 4.89 -3.79 -1.13
CA VAL A 99 3.71 -4.45 -0.59
C VAL A 99 2.49 -3.71 -1.10
N VAL A 100 1.49 -4.47 -1.53
CA VAL A 100 0.18 -3.96 -1.92
C VAL A 100 -0.82 -4.59 -0.98
N GLU A 101 -1.57 -3.75 -0.28
CA GLU A 101 -2.58 -4.17 0.69
C GLU A 101 -3.92 -3.55 0.32
N PHE A 102 -4.96 -4.38 0.26
CA PHE A 102 -6.33 -3.93 0.09
C PHE A 102 -7.28 -4.97 0.68
N ASN A 103 -8.41 -4.48 1.17
CA ASN A 103 -9.51 -5.29 1.63
C ASN A 103 -10.43 -5.63 0.44
N GLN A 104 -10.95 -6.86 0.38
CA GLN A 104 -11.87 -7.28 -0.68
C GLN A 104 -13.02 -8.11 -0.15
N ASN A 105 -14.19 -7.96 -0.79
CA ASN A 105 -15.36 -8.79 -0.57
C ASN A 105 -15.96 -9.20 -1.92
N VAL A 106 -16.37 -10.47 -2.01
CA VAL A 106 -17.10 -11.00 -3.17
C VAL A 106 -18.51 -11.37 -2.72
N ASP A 107 -19.47 -10.59 -3.19
CA ASP A 107 -20.89 -10.90 -3.06
C ASP A 107 -21.37 -11.59 -4.33
N HIS A 108 -21.67 -12.88 -4.24
CA HIS A 108 -22.10 -13.69 -5.38
C HIS A 108 -23.17 -14.70 -4.95
N TYR A 109 -24.02 -15.11 -5.90
CA TYR A 109 -25.17 -15.99 -5.65
C TYR A 109 -24.84 -17.47 -5.34
N GLY A 110 -23.56 -17.84 -5.23
CA GLY A 110 -23.12 -19.20 -4.89
C GLY A 110 -22.05 -19.80 -5.83
N GLY A 111 -21.48 -20.94 -5.42
CA GLY A 111 -20.35 -21.60 -6.07
C GLY A 111 -19.02 -21.45 -5.31
N PHE A 112 -18.00 -22.19 -5.71
CA PHE A 112 -16.64 -21.96 -5.20
C PHE A 112 -15.95 -20.91 -6.08
N TYR A 113 -15.24 -20.00 -5.44
CA TYR A 113 -14.36 -19.04 -6.10
C TYR A 113 -13.00 -19.03 -5.39
N THR A 114 -11.98 -18.63 -6.14
CA THR A 114 -10.65 -18.34 -5.59
C THR A 114 -10.47 -16.83 -5.61
N LEU A 115 -10.06 -16.27 -4.47
CA LEU A 115 -9.64 -14.87 -4.34
C LEU A 115 -8.14 -14.74 -4.59
#